data_AF-A0A4R5UAS4-F1
#
_entry.id   AF-A0A4R5UAS4-F1
#
_cell.length_a   1.000
_cell.length_b   1.000
_cell.length_c   1.000
_cell.angle_alpha   90.00
_cell.angle_beta   90.00
_cell.angle_gamma   90.00
#
_symmetry.space_group_name_H-M   'P 1'
#
loop_
_entity.id
_entity.type
_entity.pdbx_description
1 polymer ?
#
loop_
_entity_poly.entity_id
_entity_poly.type
_entity_poly.pdbx_seq_one_letter_code
_entity_poly.pdbx_strand_id
1 'polypeptide(L)'
;MTKLTLWTRSFHPQENFGAGGLFFHGDNRDFSSDIRATARIKHMVEIYLTQAKIVSGRPISDPSSNKLIGTYEDYRDPRKQPTAIVNGQIDPYRIDGDQHCQVLLSYRGQNFAMPGSNTDIGRRFYSGVVPDLDVTNSLDIHIDRSSKKMSFTCRMVGDGFPNAESFLLDDSSEALFLAAHRRIGSATGQLAGNRRIAMASSSGKVNFSSDKFGSPLEAYYALDYATNVGGPIDLFAESGRKPTDRAGWNQMHTKHDAKGGRVRRWWLDNDVVWVRGRQGSSMP
;
A
#
# COMPACT_ATOMS: atom_id res chain seq x y z
N MET A 1 17.27 15.37 8.87
CA MET A 1 16.34 14.73 7.95
C MET A 1 16.03 15.71 6.83
N THR A 2 16.53 15.40 5.65
CA THR A 2 16.50 16.26 4.45
C THR A 2 15.64 15.65 3.34
N LYS A 3 15.63 14.33 3.20
CA LYS A 3 14.86 13.59 2.20
C LYS A 3 14.21 12.35 2.81
N LEU A 4 13.00 12.04 2.33
CA LEU A 4 12.33 10.77 2.52
C LEU A 4 11.82 10.26 1.17
N THR A 5 11.69 8.95 1.03
CA THR A 5 11.07 8.34 -0.17
C THR A 5 9.91 7.46 0.25
N LEU A 6 8.70 7.84 -0.13
CA LEU A 6 7.49 7.06 0.07
C LEU A 6 7.35 6.02 -1.05
N TRP A 7 7.18 4.76 -0.67
CA TRP A 7 6.75 3.70 -1.57
C TRP A 7 5.36 3.23 -1.18
N THR A 8 4.52 3.00 -2.18
CA THR A 8 3.25 2.28 -2.05
C THR A 8 3.16 1.24 -3.16
N ARG A 9 2.78 0.00 -2.83
CA ARG A 9 2.72 -1.11 -3.78
C ARG A 9 1.48 -1.95 -3.59
N SER A 10 0.99 -2.53 -4.67
CA SER A 10 -0.03 -3.58 -4.66
C SER A 10 0.52 -4.85 -5.28
N PHE A 11 0.39 -5.98 -4.59
CA PHE A 11 0.97 -7.26 -5.01
C PHE A 11 0.07 -8.44 -4.65
N HIS A 12 0.19 -9.52 -5.41
CA HIS A 12 -0.49 -10.77 -5.14
C HIS A 12 0.43 -11.77 -4.42
N PRO A 13 0.09 -12.25 -3.21
CA PRO A 13 1.03 -12.99 -2.37
C PRO A 13 1.27 -14.45 -2.80
N GLN A 14 0.45 -14.98 -3.70
CA GLN A 14 0.57 -16.34 -4.25
C GLN A 14 1.10 -16.33 -5.68
N GLU A 15 1.57 -17.48 -6.15
CA GLU A 15 2.04 -17.69 -7.53
C GLU A 15 1.01 -17.38 -8.61
N ASN A 16 -0.27 -17.52 -8.29
CA ASN A 16 -1.36 -17.14 -9.19
C ASN A 16 -2.57 -16.63 -8.40
N PHE A 17 -3.49 -15.97 -9.10
CA PHE A 17 -4.69 -15.36 -8.51
C PHE A 17 -5.82 -16.38 -8.26
N GLY A 18 -5.59 -17.67 -8.55
CA GLY A 18 -6.61 -18.71 -8.53
C GLY A 18 -7.74 -18.47 -9.54
N ALA A 19 -8.80 -19.28 -9.44
CA ALA A 19 -9.95 -19.18 -10.34
C ALA A 19 -10.63 -17.79 -10.29
N GLY A 20 -10.71 -17.18 -9.11
CA GLY A 20 -11.31 -15.85 -8.90
C GLY A 20 -10.48 -14.67 -9.45
N GLY A 21 -9.30 -14.93 -10.00
CA GLY A 21 -8.55 -13.98 -10.82
C GLY A 21 -8.00 -14.64 -12.08
N LEU A 22 -8.77 -15.59 -12.64
CA LEU A 22 -8.51 -16.23 -13.93
C LEU A 22 -7.11 -16.85 -14.06
N PHE A 23 -6.48 -17.24 -12.95
CA PHE A 23 -5.14 -17.83 -12.90
C PHE A 23 -4.01 -16.94 -13.45
N PHE A 24 -4.19 -15.61 -13.40
CA PHE A 24 -3.07 -14.69 -13.64
C PHE A 24 -1.92 -14.95 -12.66
N HIS A 25 -0.69 -14.85 -13.16
CA HIS A 25 0.51 -14.99 -12.35
C HIS A 25 0.56 -13.88 -11.28
N GLY A 26 0.91 -14.27 -10.05
CA GLY A 26 1.08 -13.35 -8.92
C GLY A 26 2.54 -13.08 -8.58
N ASP A 27 2.77 -12.41 -7.47
CA ASP A 27 4.10 -11.97 -7.06
C ASP A 27 4.83 -13.02 -6.21
N ASN A 28 4.10 -14.00 -5.67
CA ASN A 28 4.60 -15.11 -4.84
C ASN A 28 5.59 -14.67 -3.74
N ARG A 29 5.17 -13.68 -2.95
CA ARG A 29 5.99 -13.12 -1.88
C ARG A 29 5.15 -12.69 -0.69
N ASP A 30 5.84 -12.40 0.39
CA ASP A 30 5.25 -11.75 1.56
C ASP A 30 5.47 -10.22 1.50
N PHE A 31 5.00 -9.52 2.53
CA PHE A 31 5.25 -8.09 2.68
C PHE A 31 6.75 -7.82 2.80
N SER A 32 7.21 -6.74 2.17
CA SER A 32 8.65 -6.45 2.08
C SER A 32 8.92 -4.96 1.92
N SER A 33 10.10 -4.51 2.33
CA SER A 33 10.62 -3.18 2.00
C SER A 33 11.72 -3.22 0.93
N ASP A 34 12.08 -4.40 0.41
CA ASP A 34 13.00 -4.50 -0.75
C ASP A 34 12.32 -3.90 -1.97
N ILE A 35 12.83 -2.78 -2.46
CA ILE A 35 12.29 -2.05 -3.62
C ILE A 35 12.25 -2.90 -4.91
N ARG A 36 13.04 -3.97 -4.98
CA ARG A 36 13.07 -4.91 -6.11
C ARG A 36 11.97 -5.95 -6.04
N ALA A 37 11.30 -6.12 -4.90
CA ALA A 37 10.20 -7.07 -4.75
C ALA A 37 9.11 -6.77 -5.78
N THR A 38 8.58 -7.81 -6.42
CA THR A 38 7.61 -7.73 -7.52
C THR A 38 6.27 -7.14 -7.04
N ALA A 39 5.55 -6.44 -7.90
CA ALA A 39 4.22 -5.94 -7.61
C ALA A 39 3.41 -5.72 -8.89
N ARG A 40 2.09 -5.74 -8.74
CA ARG A 40 1.16 -5.38 -9.82
C ARG A 40 1.20 -3.89 -10.12
N ILE A 41 1.36 -3.06 -9.09
CA ILE A 41 1.65 -1.63 -9.23
C ILE A 41 2.64 -1.22 -8.13
N LYS A 42 3.64 -0.41 -8.47
CA LYS A 42 4.54 0.27 -7.53
C LYS A 42 4.57 1.75 -7.86
N HIS A 43 4.57 2.58 -6.83
CA HIS A 43 4.72 4.02 -7.00
C HIS A 43 5.59 4.62 -5.90
N MET A 44 6.51 5.49 -6.34
CA MET A 44 7.48 6.21 -5.53
C MET A 44 7.13 7.70 -5.51
N VAL A 45 7.26 8.32 -4.33
CA VAL A 45 7.25 9.78 -4.16
C VAL A 45 8.46 10.19 -3.33
N GLU A 46 9.25 11.10 -3.87
CA GLU A 46 10.36 11.72 -3.14
C GLU A 46 9.87 12.98 -2.43
N ILE A 47 10.20 13.09 -1.14
CA ILE A 47 9.81 14.17 -0.25
C ILE A 47 11.09 14.89 0.18
N TYR A 48 11.38 16.03 -0.47
CA TYR A 48 12.53 16.87 -0.20
C TYR A 48 12.17 17.92 0.87
N LEU A 49 12.42 17.58 2.12
CA LEU A 49 12.01 18.36 3.30
C LEU A 49 12.70 19.73 3.34
N THR A 50 13.99 19.81 3.04
CA THR A 50 14.71 21.10 3.03
C THR A 50 14.25 22.04 1.92
N GLN A 51 13.74 21.48 0.82
CA GLN A 51 13.27 22.23 -0.34
C GLN A 51 11.75 22.50 -0.30
N ALA A 52 11.05 21.96 0.72
CA ALA A 52 9.59 21.92 0.79
C ALA A 52 8.97 21.44 -0.54
N LYS A 53 9.54 20.38 -1.12
CA LYS A 53 9.20 19.91 -2.47
C LYS A 53 8.83 18.42 -2.48
N ILE A 54 7.78 18.10 -3.22
CA ILE A 54 7.34 16.73 -3.49
C ILE A 54 7.59 16.44 -4.98
N VAL A 55 8.21 15.29 -5.26
CA VAL A 55 8.47 14.83 -6.63
C VAL A 55 7.87 13.43 -6.78
N SER A 56 6.88 13.31 -7.66
CA SER A 56 6.28 12.02 -7.99
C SER A 56 7.09 11.32 -9.07
N GLY A 57 7.45 10.06 -8.82
CA GLY A 57 7.88 9.16 -9.88
C GLY A 57 6.69 8.74 -10.77
N ARG A 58 7.00 8.02 -11.85
CA ARG A 58 5.97 7.33 -12.63
C ARG A 58 5.58 6.02 -11.92
N PRO A 59 4.28 5.70 -11.78
CA PRO A 59 3.90 4.37 -11.32
C PRO A 59 4.26 3.32 -12.38
N ILE A 60 4.66 2.14 -11.94
CA ILE A 60 5.07 1.03 -12.82
C ILE A 60 4.44 -0.29 -12.40
N SER A 61 4.37 -1.23 -13.34
CA SER A 61 3.91 -2.61 -13.13
C SER A 61 5.01 -3.60 -13.50
N ASP A 62 5.19 -4.65 -12.71
CA ASP A 62 5.97 -5.81 -13.16
C ASP A 62 5.17 -6.63 -14.19
N PRO A 63 5.84 -7.47 -15.00
CA PRO A 63 5.15 -8.27 -16.00
C PRO A 63 3.99 -9.10 -15.43
N SER A 64 2.96 -9.27 -16.26
CA SER A 64 1.80 -10.11 -15.99
C SER A 64 1.72 -11.21 -17.03
N SER A 65 1.24 -12.39 -16.64
CA SER A 65 1.06 -13.51 -17.57
C SER A 65 -0.05 -14.43 -17.14
N ASN A 66 -0.57 -15.21 -18.09
CA ASN A 66 -1.53 -16.27 -17.83
C ASN A 66 -1.15 -17.51 -18.63
N LYS A 67 -0.69 -18.55 -17.93
CA LYS A 67 -0.22 -19.79 -18.56
C LYS A 67 -1.34 -20.56 -19.27
N LEU A 68 -2.58 -20.47 -18.80
CA LEU A 68 -3.70 -21.23 -19.37
C LEU A 68 -4.08 -20.74 -20.77
N ILE A 69 -3.91 -19.44 -21.02
CA ILE A 69 -4.26 -18.80 -22.30
C ILE A 69 -3.02 -18.28 -23.07
N GLY A 70 -1.81 -18.56 -22.57
CA GLY A 70 -0.56 -18.22 -23.24
C GLY A 70 -0.28 -16.73 -23.41
N THR A 71 -0.77 -15.88 -22.51
CA THR A 71 -0.60 -14.41 -22.60
C THR A 71 0.51 -13.90 -21.70
N TYR A 72 1.17 -12.82 -22.14
CA TYR A 72 2.23 -12.13 -21.42
C TYR A 72 2.18 -10.63 -21.74
N GLU A 73 2.38 -9.79 -20.74
CA GLU A 73 2.46 -8.33 -20.86
C GLU A 73 3.63 -7.82 -20.01
N ASP A 74 4.57 -7.10 -20.65
CA ASP A 74 5.74 -6.51 -19.97
C ASP A 74 5.56 -5.03 -19.61
N TYR A 75 4.41 -4.45 -19.98
CA TYR A 75 4.04 -3.07 -19.69
C TYR A 75 4.98 -2.01 -20.28
N ARG A 76 5.86 -2.33 -21.24
CA ARG A 76 6.75 -1.30 -21.82
C ARG A 76 5.98 -0.23 -22.61
N ASP A 77 4.80 -0.56 -23.13
CA ASP A 77 3.90 0.39 -23.78
C ASP A 77 3.35 1.40 -22.76
N PRO A 78 3.65 2.71 -22.93
CA PRO A 78 3.17 3.74 -22.01
C PRO A 78 1.65 3.78 -21.83
N ARG A 79 0.88 3.30 -22.83
CA ARG A 79 -0.59 3.28 -22.82
C ARG A 79 -1.17 2.17 -21.94
N LYS A 80 -0.34 1.23 -21.49
CA LYS A 80 -0.71 0.09 -20.64
C LYS A 80 -0.20 0.25 -19.20
N GLN A 81 0.71 1.17 -18.96
CA GLN A 81 1.24 1.47 -17.64
C GLN A 81 0.15 2.05 -16.72
N PRO A 82 0.24 1.83 -15.41
CA PRO A 82 -0.65 2.45 -14.45
C PRO A 82 -0.52 3.98 -14.48
N THR A 83 -1.50 4.63 -13.88
CA THR A 83 -1.53 6.10 -13.71
C THR A 83 -1.60 6.44 -12.24
N ALA A 84 -1.15 7.64 -11.89
CA ALA A 84 -1.15 8.09 -10.51
C ALA A 84 -1.36 9.60 -10.41
N ILE A 85 -1.91 10.00 -9.26
CA ILE A 85 -2.08 11.39 -8.83
C ILE A 85 -1.37 11.53 -7.49
N VAL A 86 -0.52 12.54 -7.38
CA VAL A 86 0.17 12.88 -6.13
C VAL A 86 -0.12 14.33 -5.82
N ASN A 87 -0.71 14.55 -4.65
CA ASN A 87 -0.90 15.87 -4.06
C ASN A 87 -0.17 15.90 -2.72
N GLY A 88 0.29 17.06 -2.32
CA GLY A 88 0.84 17.21 -0.99
C GLY A 88 1.29 18.62 -0.70
N GLN A 89 1.64 18.84 0.56
CA GLN A 89 2.07 20.11 1.09
C GLN A 89 3.20 19.85 2.08
N ILE A 90 4.20 20.72 2.07
CA ILE A 90 5.28 20.72 3.06
C ILE A 90 5.42 22.14 3.58
N ASP A 91 5.47 22.29 4.89
CA ASP A 91 5.79 23.59 5.49
C ASP A 91 7.23 24.00 5.15
N PRO A 92 7.53 25.30 5.09
CA PRO A 92 8.89 25.78 4.85
C PRO A 92 9.89 25.18 5.85
N TYR A 93 11.07 24.82 5.35
CA TYR A 93 12.14 24.27 6.18
C TYR A 93 12.63 25.29 7.22
N ARG A 94 12.86 24.80 8.43
CA ARG A 94 13.53 25.52 9.54
C ARG A 94 14.60 24.61 10.12
N ILE A 95 15.76 25.17 10.47
CA ILE A 95 16.91 24.37 10.94
C ILE A 95 16.63 23.71 12.31
N ASP A 96 15.92 24.43 13.15
CA ASP A 96 15.56 24.12 14.54
C ASP A 96 14.04 24.00 14.75
N GLY A 97 13.25 24.42 13.76
CA GLY A 97 11.81 24.41 13.84
C GLY A 97 11.17 23.10 13.41
N ASP A 98 9.96 22.91 13.91
CA ASP A 98 9.04 21.87 13.46
C ASP A 98 8.69 22.04 11.99
N GLN A 99 8.44 20.91 11.34
CA GLN A 99 8.02 20.88 9.94
C GLN A 99 6.93 19.85 9.75
N HIS A 100 5.84 20.26 9.12
CA HIS A 100 4.76 19.37 8.73
C HIS A 100 4.83 19.01 7.24
N CYS A 101 4.43 17.79 6.91
CA CYS A 101 4.35 17.29 5.54
C CYS A 101 3.14 16.38 5.38
N GLN A 102 2.33 16.64 4.36
CA GLN A 102 1.24 15.78 3.94
C GLN A 102 1.45 15.31 2.51
N VAL A 103 1.21 14.03 2.27
CA VAL A 103 1.24 13.42 0.94
C VAL A 103 -0.01 12.57 0.75
N LEU A 104 -0.72 12.82 -0.33
CA LEU A 104 -1.77 11.96 -0.85
C LEU A 104 -1.28 11.37 -2.16
N LEU A 105 -1.07 10.06 -2.18
CA LEU A 105 -0.71 9.29 -3.37
C LEU A 105 -1.90 8.41 -3.74
N SER A 106 -2.33 8.47 -5.00
CA SER A 106 -3.29 7.51 -5.56
C SER A 106 -2.73 6.94 -6.84
N TYR A 107 -2.82 5.62 -7.02
CA TYR A 107 -2.58 4.98 -8.31
C TYR A 107 -3.76 4.12 -8.73
N ARG A 108 -3.83 3.86 -10.04
CA ARG A 108 -4.70 2.85 -10.63
C ARG A 108 -4.06 2.16 -11.82
N GLY A 109 -4.46 0.93 -12.13
CA GLY A 109 -4.00 0.23 -13.32
C GLY A 109 -4.79 -1.03 -13.66
N GLN A 110 -4.68 -1.47 -14.91
CA GLN A 110 -5.40 -2.62 -15.46
C GLN A 110 -4.43 -3.76 -15.84
N ASN A 111 -4.96 -4.98 -15.82
CA ASN A 111 -4.23 -6.14 -16.33
C ASN A 111 -4.43 -6.31 -17.84
N PHE A 112 -3.37 -6.11 -18.62
CA PHE A 112 -3.41 -6.25 -20.09
C PHE A 112 -2.82 -7.57 -20.59
N ALA A 113 -2.51 -8.55 -19.72
CA ALA A 113 -2.11 -9.90 -20.16
C ALA A 113 -3.32 -10.70 -20.71
N MET A 114 -4.03 -10.15 -21.68
CA MET A 114 -5.27 -10.70 -22.24
C MET A 114 -5.11 -11.00 -23.75
N PRO A 115 -5.84 -11.97 -24.32
CA PRO A 115 -5.72 -12.31 -25.74
C PRO A 115 -6.04 -11.12 -26.64
N GLY A 116 -5.09 -10.71 -27.49
CA GLY A 116 -5.26 -9.60 -28.43
C GLY A 116 -5.08 -8.20 -27.84
N SER A 117 -4.70 -8.06 -26.56
CA SER A 117 -4.43 -6.76 -25.92
C SER A 117 -3.24 -5.98 -26.51
N ASN A 118 -2.41 -6.64 -27.32
CA ASN A 118 -1.32 -6.03 -28.09
C ASN A 118 -1.82 -5.26 -29.33
N THR A 119 -3.08 -5.44 -29.73
CA THR A 119 -3.73 -4.67 -30.79
C THR A 119 -4.45 -3.45 -30.20
N ASP A 120 -4.61 -2.38 -30.99
CA ASP A 120 -5.35 -1.19 -30.52
C ASP A 120 -6.82 -1.51 -30.21
N ILE A 121 -7.44 -2.38 -31.01
CA ILE A 121 -8.83 -2.83 -30.83
C ILE A 121 -8.95 -3.63 -29.53
N GLY A 122 -8.11 -4.64 -29.34
CA GLY A 122 -8.14 -5.47 -28.14
C GLY A 122 -7.81 -4.67 -26.88
N ARG A 123 -6.80 -3.80 -26.91
CA ARG A 123 -6.49 -2.90 -25.79
C ARG A 123 -7.71 -2.05 -25.43
N ARG A 124 -8.35 -1.41 -26.41
CA ARG A 124 -9.52 -0.56 -26.19
C ARG A 124 -10.69 -1.35 -25.60
N PHE A 125 -10.92 -2.57 -26.08
CA PHE A 125 -11.93 -3.47 -25.51
C PHE A 125 -11.62 -3.78 -24.05
N TYR A 126 -10.42 -4.26 -23.73
CA TYR A 126 -10.05 -4.62 -22.36
C TYR A 126 -10.01 -3.42 -21.42
N SER A 127 -9.65 -2.24 -21.89
CA SER A 127 -9.75 -1.02 -21.08
C SER A 127 -11.19 -0.72 -20.62
N GLY A 128 -12.21 -1.23 -21.30
CA GLY A 128 -13.61 -1.07 -20.91
C GLY A 128 -14.17 -2.18 -20.02
N VAL A 129 -13.53 -3.35 -19.93
CA VAL A 129 -14.09 -4.53 -19.25
C VAL A 129 -13.20 -5.11 -18.14
N VAL A 130 -11.90 -4.85 -18.19
CA VAL A 130 -10.98 -5.25 -17.12
C VAL A 130 -11.05 -4.16 -16.04
N PRO A 131 -11.46 -4.49 -14.80
CA PRO A 131 -11.51 -3.48 -13.76
C PRO A 131 -10.10 -2.98 -13.43
N ASP A 132 -10.03 -1.71 -13.04
CA ASP A 132 -8.83 -1.17 -12.45
C ASP A 132 -8.62 -1.73 -11.05
N LEU A 133 -7.36 -1.84 -10.66
CA LEU A 133 -6.91 -1.90 -9.28
C LEU A 133 -6.59 -0.49 -8.86
N ASP A 134 -7.23 0.03 -7.82
CA ASP A 134 -6.94 1.34 -7.25
C ASP A 134 -6.57 1.31 -5.76
N VAL A 135 -5.58 2.13 -5.40
CA VAL A 135 -5.17 2.38 -4.01
C VAL A 135 -4.84 3.85 -3.85
N THR A 136 -5.30 4.41 -2.73
CA THR A 136 -4.94 5.72 -2.22
C THR A 136 -4.27 5.59 -0.86
N ASN A 137 -3.11 6.20 -0.71
CA ASN A 137 -2.35 6.29 0.52
C ASN A 137 -2.22 7.75 0.95
N SER A 138 -2.71 8.06 2.14
CA SER A 138 -2.55 9.34 2.80
C SER A 138 -1.50 9.20 3.90
N LEU A 139 -0.50 10.07 3.85
CA LEU A 139 0.60 10.14 4.79
C LEU A 139 0.68 11.55 5.37
N ASP A 140 0.70 11.64 6.69
CA ASP A 140 0.96 12.84 7.46
C ASP A 140 2.23 12.63 8.28
N ILE A 141 3.17 13.57 8.20
CA ILE A 141 4.45 13.54 8.91
C ILE A 141 4.64 14.85 9.64
N HIS A 142 5.05 14.77 10.91
CA HIS A 142 5.54 15.90 11.68
C HIS A 142 6.98 15.63 12.14
N ILE A 143 7.90 16.53 11.79
CA ILE A 143 9.32 16.45 12.12
C ILE A 143 9.63 17.49 13.18
N ASP A 144 9.94 17.03 14.39
CA ASP A 144 10.52 17.83 15.45
C ASP A 144 12.05 17.71 15.39
N ARG A 145 12.69 18.80 14.95
CA ARG A 145 14.15 18.86 14.80
C ARG A 145 14.88 19.14 16.11
N SER A 146 14.19 19.65 17.12
CA SER A 146 14.75 19.89 18.44
C SER A 146 14.92 18.57 19.20
N SER A 147 13.86 17.75 19.25
CA SER A 147 13.87 16.44 19.93
C SER A 147 14.35 15.29 19.04
N LYS A 148 14.60 15.57 17.75
CA LYS A 148 15.02 14.59 16.74
C LYS A 148 14.02 13.44 16.61
N LYS A 149 12.73 13.79 16.52
CA LYS A 149 11.62 12.83 16.39
C LYS A 149 10.77 13.14 15.17
N MET A 150 10.32 12.08 14.52
CA MET A 150 9.38 12.15 13.42
C MET A 150 8.12 11.36 13.81
N SER A 151 7.00 12.06 13.95
CA SER A 151 5.69 11.43 14.06
C SER A 151 5.12 11.18 12.66
N PHE A 152 4.41 10.08 12.48
CA PHE A 152 3.74 9.77 11.24
C PHE A 152 2.33 9.21 11.49
N THR A 153 1.44 9.46 10.54
CA THR A 153 0.14 8.79 10.43
C THR A 153 -0.07 8.39 8.99
N CYS A 154 -0.45 7.14 8.76
CA CYS A 154 -0.71 6.60 7.44
C CYS A 154 -2.10 5.98 7.37
N ARG A 155 -2.79 6.19 6.25
CA ARG A 155 -4.08 5.56 5.95
C ARG A 155 -4.12 5.14 4.48
N MET A 156 -4.43 3.87 4.25
CA MET A 156 -4.70 3.32 2.93
C MET A 156 -6.19 3.04 2.74
N VAL A 157 -6.70 3.42 1.57
CA VAL A 157 -8.05 3.10 1.09
C VAL A 157 -7.98 2.71 -0.39
N GLY A 158 -8.93 1.91 -0.86
CA GLY A 158 -8.96 1.48 -2.27
C GLY A 158 -9.72 0.18 -2.41
N ASP A 159 -9.31 -0.62 -3.40
CA ASP A 159 -9.83 -1.97 -3.58
C ASP A 159 -9.30 -2.93 -2.53
N GLY A 160 -10.15 -3.86 -2.08
CA GLY A 160 -9.75 -4.92 -1.14
C GLY A 160 -8.91 -6.04 -1.78
N PHE A 161 -8.50 -5.91 -3.04
CA PHE A 161 -7.65 -6.89 -3.70
C PHE A 161 -6.68 -6.18 -4.66
N PRO A 162 -5.40 -6.60 -4.74
CA PRO A 162 -4.75 -7.67 -4.00
C PRO A 162 -4.23 -7.14 -2.64
N ASN A 163 -3.08 -7.60 -2.14
CA ASN A 163 -2.48 -7.00 -0.95
C ASN A 163 -1.89 -5.63 -1.29
N ALA A 164 -1.82 -4.74 -0.31
CA ALA A 164 -1.13 -3.46 -0.45
C ALA A 164 -0.16 -3.20 0.71
N GLU A 165 0.91 -2.47 0.44
CA GLU A 165 1.89 -2.10 1.47
C GLU A 165 2.47 -0.71 1.19
N SER A 166 2.86 -0.02 2.26
CA SER A 166 3.56 1.25 2.18
C SER A 166 4.66 1.36 3.23
N PHE A 167 5.75 2.02 2.85
CA PHE A 167 6.89 2.28 3.71
C PHE A 167 7.63 3.55 3.24
N LEU A 168 8.34 4.18 4.17
CA LEU A 168 9.31 5.23 3.89
C LEU A 168 10.71 4.63 3.83
N LEU A 169 11.55 5.20 2.98
CA LEU A 169 13.00 5.06 3.04
C LEU A 169 13.61 6.40 3.45
N ASP A 170 14.62 6.35 4.31
CA ASP A 170 15.49 7.49 4.57
C ASP A 170 16.61 7.59 3.52
N ASP A 171 17.54 8.52 3.71
CA ASP A 171 18.64 8.77 2.77
C ASP A 171 19.66 7.62 2.72
N SER A 172 19.67 6.74 3.72
CA SER A 172 20.47 5.51 3.75
C SER A 172 19.71 4.29 3.21
N SER A 173 18.52 4.48 2.61
CA SER A 173 17.63 3.40 2.16
C SER A 173 17.16 2.48 3.29
N GLU A 174 17.21 2.94 4.54
CA GLU A 174 16.67 2.21 5.67
C GLU A 174 15.16 2.42 5.76
N ALA A 175 14.41 1.33 5.93
CA ALA A 175 12.96 1.36 5.86
C ALA A 175 12.30 1.71 7.19
N LEU A 176 11.17 2.42 7.10
CA LEU A 176 10.13 2.51 8.13
C LEU A 176 8.82 2.09 7.49
N PHE A 177 8.28 0.93 7.85
CA PHE A 177 6.96 0.52 7.40
C PHE A 177 5.88 1.51 7.83
N LEU A 178 4.90 1.75 6.97
CA LEU A 178 3.77 2.61 7.27
C LEU A 178 2.49 1.80 7.37
N ALA A 179 2.24 0.85 6.47
CA ALA A 179 1.04 0.03 6.54
C ALA A 179 1.16 -1.24 5.71
N ALA A 180 0.44 -2.28 6.11
CA ALA A 180 0.27 -3.53 5.37
C ALA A 180 -1.21 -3.88 5.36
N HIS A 181 -1.75 -4.19 4.19
CA HIS A 181 -3.12 -4.64 3.99
C HIS A 181 -3.11 -5.99 3.30
N ARG A 182 -3.78 -6.97 3.91
CA ARG A 182 -4.05 -8.25 3.30
C ARG A 182 -5.35 -8.20 2.49
N ARG A 183 -5.34 -8.76 1.29
CA ARG A 183 -6.54 -8.82 0.44
C ARG A 183 -7.75 -9.47 1.15
N ILE A 184 -8.93 -9.03 0.77
CA ILE A 184 -10.23 -9.57 1.18
C ILE A 184 -10.90 -10.18 -0.06
N GLY A 185 -11.01 -11.51 -0.17
CA GLY A 185 -11.67 -12.15 -1.31
C GLY A 185 -10.83 -12.22 -2.59
N SER A 186 -11.45 -12.05 -3.77
CA SER A 186 -10.85 -12.29 -5.09
C SER A 186 -10.90 -11.07 -6.03
N ALA A 187 -10.09 -11.08 -7.09
CA ALA A 187 -10.06 -10.04 -8.12
C ALA A 187 -11.44 -9.74 -8.71
N THR A 188 -12.18 -10.78 -9.13
CA THR A 188 -13.55 -10.64 -9.68
C THR A 188 -14.53 -10.03 -8.68
N GLY A 189 -14.30 -10.27 -7.39
CA GLY A 189 -15.18 -9.83 -6.31
C GLY A 189 -14.89 -8.44 -5.81
N GLN A 190 -13.64 -7.94 -5.92
CA GLN A 190 -13.20 -6.72 -5.24
C GLN A 190 -12.77 -5.57 -6.13
N LEU A 191 -12.38 -5.81 -7.38
CA LEU A 191 -11.93 -4.74 -8.29
C LEU A 191 -13.10 -4.01 -8.97
N ALA A 192 -14.28 -4.61 -8.96
CA ALA A 192 -15.45 -4.03 -9.60
C ALA A 192 -16.07 -2.92 -8.74
N GLY A 193 -16.27 -1.75 -9.36
CA GLY A 193 -17.08 -0.67 -8.79
C GLY A 193 -16.32 0.47 -8.12
N ASN A 194 -14.99 0.60 -8.32
CA ASN A 194 -14.17 1.70 -7.78
C ASN A 194 -14.34 1.80 -6.25
N ARG A 195 -14.04 0.69 -5.57
CA ARG A 195 -14.33 0.57 -4.14
C ARG A 195 -13.34 1.43 -3.37
N ARG A 196 -13.83 2.02 -2.28
CA ARG A 196 -13.00 2.84 -1.38
C ARG A 196 -13.07 2.30 0.03
N ILE A 197 -12.74 1.02 0.17
CA ILE A 197 -12.75 0.40 1.49
C ILE A 197 -11.59 0.94 2.32
N ALA A 198 -11.75 0.98 3.65
CA ALA A 198 -10.61 1.12 4.52
C ALA A 198 -9.74 -0.13 4.37
N MET A 199 -8.45 0.05 4.06
CA MET A 199 -7.52 -1.06 3.84
C MET A 199 -6.64 -1.23 5.08
N ALA A 200 -5.87 -0.21 5.44
CA ALA A 200 -5.00 -0.26 6.62
C ALA A 200 -4.73 1.16 7.15
N SER A 201 -4.34 1.27 8.41
CA SER A 201 -3.92 2.53 9.00
C SER A 201 -2.95 2.30 10.14
N SER A 202 -1.98 3.19 10.31
CA SER A 202 -1.05 3.14 11.43
C SER A 202 -0.61 4.53 11.85
N SER A 203 -0.05 4.62 13.05
CA SER A 203 0.63 5.81 13.52
C SER A 203 1.69 5.46 14.55
N GLY A 204 2.73 6.28 14.57
CA GLY A 204 3.81 6.16 15.54
C GLY A 204 4.75 7.33 15.46
N LYS A 205 5.84 7.23 16.20
CA LYS A 205 6.89 8.24 16.28
C LYS A 205 8.23 7.56 16.36
N VAL A 206 9.14 7.91 15.46
CA VAL A 206 10.48 7.33 15.40
C VAL A 206 11.50 8.42 15.68
N ASN A 207 12.56 8.08 16.40
CA ASN A 207 13.70 8.98 16.49
C ASN A 207 14.39 9.07 15.12
N PHE A 208 15.19 10.11 14.90
CA PHE A 208 16.10 10.18 13.76
C PHE A 208 17.45 10.76 14.20
N SER A 209 18.50 10.47 13.43
CA SER A 209 19.80 11.11 13.61
C SER A 209 20.30 11.56 12.25
N SER A 210 20.53 12.88 12.12
CA SER A 210 20.78 13.50 10.82
C SER A 210 19.69 13.06 9.81
N ASP A 211 20.05 12.39 8.72
CA ASP A 211 19.16 11.95 7.66
C ASP A 211 18.76 10.47 7.73
N LYS A 212 18.92 9.84 8.90
CA LYS A 212 18.63 8.43 9.12
C LYS A 212 17.57 8.22 10.18
N PHE A 213 16.71 7.22 9.99
CA PHE A 213 15.82 6.74 11.03
C PHE A 213 16.64 6.16 12.20
N GLY A 214 16.24 6.52 13.41
CA GLY A 214 16.76 5.96 14.64
C GLY A 214 16.14 4.59 14.96
N SER A 215 16.68 3.93 15.97
CA SER A 215 16.12 2.67 16.49
C SER A 215 14.87 2.91 17.35
N PRO A 216 14.85 3.83 18.34
CA PRO A 216 13.69 3.99 19.21
C PRO A 216 12.43 4.39 18.43
N LEU A 217 11.34 3.69 18.72
CA LEU A 217 10.03 3.92 18.12
C LEU A 217 8.94 3.82 19.18
N GLU A 218 8.09 4.83 19.23
CA GLU A 218 6.86 4.82 20.00
C GLU A 218 5.69 4.52 19.07
N ALA A 219 5.19 3.29 19.15
CA ALA A 219 4.05 2.85 18.36
C ALA A 219 2.74 3.38 18.98
N TYR A 220 1.80 3.87 18.18
CA TYR A 220 0.49 4.28 18.68
C TYR A 220 -0.58 3.25 18.31
N TYR A 221 -0.69 2.90 17.03
CA TYR A 221 -1.57 1.84 16.53
C TYR A 221 -1.09 1.33 15.16
N ALA A 222 -1.47 0.10 14.81
CA ALA A 222 -1.27 -0.48 13.48
C ALA A 222 -2.42 -1.45 13.18
N LEU A 223 -3.25 -1.12 12.20
CA LEU A 223 -4.51 -1.77 11.90
C LEU A 223 -4.57 -2.19 10.44
N ASP A 224 -4.93 -3.45 10.19
CA ASP A 224 -5.40 -3.93 8.90
C ASP A 224 -6.92 -4.17 8.97
N TYR A 225 -7.67 -3.56 8.07
CA TYR A 225 -9.13 -3.69 7.99
C TYR A 225 -9.57 -4.91 7.17
N ALA A 226 -8.64 -5.81 6.83
CA ALA A 226 -8.88 -7.09 6.16
C ALA A 226 -9.70 -8.10 6.99
N THR A 227 -10.94 -7.76 7.31
CA THR A 227 -11.79 -8.54 8.21
C THR A 227 -13.19 -8.77 7.62
N ASN A 228 -13.75 -9.94 7.89
CA ASN A 228 -15.09 -10.34 7.41
C ASN A 228 -16.18 -10.21 8.48
N VAL A 229 -15.80 -10.26 9.76
CA VAL A 229 -16.72 -10.17 10.91
C VAL A 229 -15.87 -9.78 12.11
N GLY A 230 -15.90 -8.50 12.50
CA GLY A 230 -15.11 -7.98 13.61
C GLY A 230 -14.56 -6.59 13.36
N GLY A 231 -13.89 -6.05 14.38
CA GLY A 231 -13.05 -4.86 14.24
C GLY A 231 -11.77 -5.18 13.46
N PRO A 232 -10.96 -4.17 13.15
CA PRO A 232 -9.69 -4.35 12.43
C PRO A 232 -8.76 -5.36 13.11
N ILE A 233 -7.92 -6.01 12.31
CA ILE A 233 -6.77 -6.78 12.80
C ILE A 233 -5.78 -5.79 13.39
N ASP A 234 -5.60 -5.85 14.71
CA ASP A 234 -4.55 -5.13 15.41
C ASP A 234 -3.24 -5.92 15.26
N LEU A 235 -2.27 -5.34 14.54
CA LEU A 235 -0.98 -5.97 14.29
C LEU A 235 -0.17 -6.13 15.59
N PHE A 236 -0.42 -5.33 16.63
CA PHE A 236 0.21 -5.54 17.94
C PHE A 236 -0.31 -6.82 18.60
N ALA A 237 -1.63 -7.05 18.51
CA ALA A 237 -2.24 -8.27 19.04
C ALA A 237 -1.80 -9.49 18.24
N GLU A 238 -1.76 -9.40 16.91
CA GLU A 238 -1.32 -10.49 16.04
C GLU A 238 0.16 -10.86 16.26
N SER A 239 1.03 -9.87 16.44
CA SER A 239 2.44 -10.11 16.75
C SER A 239 2.71 -10.46 18.22
N GLY A 240 1.68 -10.39 19.07
CA GLY A 240 1.76 -10.67 20.51
C GLY A 240 2.52 -9.62 21.33
N ARG A 241 2.94 -8.51 20.73
CA ARG A 241 3.65 -7.43 21.43
C ARG A 241 3.51 -6.08 20.72
N LYS A 242 3.47 -5.01 21.52
CA LYS A 242 3.62 -3.65 21.02
C LYS A 242 5.12 -3.38 20.75
N PRO A 243 5.53 -3.02 19.53
CA PRO A 243 6.93 -2.74 19.22
C PRO A 243 7.41 -1.44 19.91
N THR A 244 8.66 -1.44 20.36
CA THR A 244 9.34 -0.31 21.02
C THR A 244 10.52 0.23 20.20
N ASP A 245 10.79 -0.39 19.05
CA ASP A 245 11.86 -0.03 18.14
C ASP A 245 11.44 -0.23 16.67
N ARG A 246 12.18 0.40 15.76
CA ARG A 246 11.94 0.36 14.31
C ARG A 246 12.04 -1.06 13.74
N ALA A 247 12.96 -1.88 14.24
CA ALA A 247 13.16 -3.23 13.73
C ALA A 247 11.96 -4.14 14.05
N GLY A 248 11.46 -4.09 15.28
CA GLY A 248 10.24 -4.78 15.71
C GLY A 248 9.01 -4.27 14.99
N TRP A 249 8.89 -2.96 14.77
CA TRP A 249 7.82 -2.37 13.98
C TRP A 249 7.80 -2.86 12.53
N ASN A 250 8.96 -2.86 11.87
CA ASN A 250 9.09 -3.37 10.50
C ASN A 250 8.84 -4.87 10.45
N GLN A 251 9.37 -5.64 11.40
CA GLN A 251 9.18 -7.09 11.48
C GLN A 251 7.70 -7.45 11.66
N MET A 252 6.96 -6.70 12.47
CA MET A 252 5.53 -6.90 12.65
C MET A 252 4.77 -6.77 11.32
N HIS A 253 5.09 -5.75 10.51
CA HIS A 253 4.47 -5.57 9.19
C HIS A 253 4.90 -6.64 8.19
N THR A 254 6.18 -6.99 8.13
CA THR A 254 6.69 -7.99 7.16
C THR A 254 6.27 -9.42 7.49
N LYS A 255 6.03 -9.71 8.77
CA LYS A 255 5.53 -11.01 9.23
C LYS A 255 4.00 -11.09 9.30
N HIS A 256 3.29 -10.01 9.03
CA HIS A 256 1.84 -10.06 8.83
C HIS A 256 1.55 -11.09 7.71
N ASP A 257 0.63 -12.02 7.94
CA ASP A 257 0.41 -13.13 7.02
C ASP A 257 -0.16 -12.65 5.68
N ALA A 258 0.71 -12.41 4.71
CA ALA A 258 0.34 -11.93 3.39
C ALA A 258 -0.56 -12.92 2.64
N LYS A 259 -0.31 -14.22 2.79
CA LYS A 259 -0.99 -15.26 2.00
C LYS A 259 -2.39 -15.51 2.55
N GLY A 260 -2.55 -15.44 3.87
CA GLY A 260 -3.77 -15.78 4.57
C GLY A 260 -4.05 -17.29 4.55
N GLY A 261 -4.77 -17.79 5.54
CA GLY A 261 -5.51 -19.05 5.41
C GLY A 261 -6.56 -18.96 4.28
N ARG A 262 -6.96 -20.12 3.73
CA ARG A 262 -7.88 -20.27 2.56
C ARG A 262 -8.86 -19.09 2.42
N VAL A 263 -8.67 -18.34 1.34
CA VAL A 263 -9.58 -17.34 0.74
C VAL A 263 -11.03 -17.61 1.16
N ARG A 264 -11.56 -16.78 2.06
CA ARG A 264 -13.00 -16.81 2.36
C ARG A 264 -13.76 -16.32 1.12
N ARG A 265 -14.79 -17.09 0.79
CA ARG A 265 -15.40 -17.23 -0.53
C ARG A 265 -16.51 -16.19 -0.79
N TRP A 266 -16.50 -15.66 -2.03
CA TRP A 266 -17.45 -14.75 -2.71
C TRP A 266 -18.96 -14.97 -2.52
N TRP A 267 -19.44 -16.17 -2.17
CA TRP A 267 -20.89 -16.49 -2.19
C TRP A 267 -21.67 -16.12 -0.92
N LEU A 268 -21.00 -15.67 0.15
CA LEU A 268 -21.64 -15.23 1.40
C LEU A 268 -21.64 -13.70 1.57
N ASP A 269 -21.09 -12.96 0.60
CA ASP A 269 -20.64 -11.57 0.75
C ASP A 269 -21.65 -10.50 0.28
N ASN A 270 -22.94 -10.81 0.19
CA ASN A 270 -23.99 -9.79 -0.01
C ASN A 270 -24.64 -9.30 1.30
N ASP A 271 -24.29 -9.88 2.45
CA ASP A 271 -24.77 -9.39 3.74
C ASP A 271 -23.79 -8.36 4.32
N VAL A 272 -24.11 -7.08 4.08
CA VAL A 272 -23.53 -5.95 4.80
C VAL A 272 -23.91 -6.08 6.28
N VAL A 273 -23.08 -6.74 7.08
CA VAL A 273 -23.25 -6.73 8.53
C VAL A 273 -22.67 -5.42 9.04
N TRP A 274 -23.55 -4.44 9.27
CA TRP A 274 -23.23 -3.20 9.97
C TRP A 274 -22.60 -3.52 11.33
N VAL A 275 -21.29 -3.29 11.47
CA VAL A 275 -20.62 -3.37 12.77
C VAL A 275 -21.04 -2.12 13.55
N ARG A 276 -21.87 -2.31 14.60
CA ARG A 276 -22.18 -1.22 15.53
C ARG A 276 -20.87 -0.69 16.14
N GLY A 277 -20.63 0.60 15.99
CA GLY A 277 -19.47 1.28 16.57
C GLY A 277 -19.33 1.00 18.06
N ARG A 278 -18.09 0.86 18.55
CA ARG A 278 -17.82 0.79 19.98
C ARG A 278 -18.26 2.11 20.64
N GLN A 279 -18.87 2.01 21.82
CA GLN A 279 -19.22 3.19 22.64
C GLN A 279 -17.95 4.02 22.89
N GLY A 280 -17.95 5.28 22.46
CA GLY A 280 -16.81 6.20 22.52
C GLY A 280 -16.03 6.38 21.21
N SER A 281 -16.39 5.66 20.14
CA SER A 281 -15.88 5.92 18.79
C SER A 281 -16.69 7.05 18.16
N SER A 282 -16.07 8.21 17.92
CA SER A 282 -16.67 9.32 17.19
C SER A 282 -16.58 9.08 15.67
N MET A 283 -17.29 8.07 15.17
CA MET A 283 -17.73 8.06 13.78
C MET A 283 -19.22 7.70 13.74
N PRO A 284 -20.02 8.39 12.90
CA PRO A 284 -21.44 8.09 12.71
C PRO A 284 -21.67 6.67 12.19
#